data_AF-A0A6B0SLT6-F1
#
_entry.id   AF-A0A6B0SLT6-F1
#
_cell.length_a   1.000
_cell.length_b   1.000
_cell.length_c   1.000
_cell.angle_alpha   90.00
_cell.angle_beta   90.00
_cell.angle_gamma   90.00
#
_symmetry.space_group_name_H-M   'P 1'
#
loop_
_entity.id
_entity.type
_entity.pdbx_description
1 polymer ?
#
loop_
_entity_poly.entity_id
_entity_poly.type
_entity_poly.pdbx_seq_one_letter_code
_entity_poly.pdbx_strand_id
1 'polypeptide(L)' 'MMYECAECQHMARLPGCETNRTTRECPVCGDVTAWRVAFENEGVSD' A
#
# COMPACT_ATOMS: atom_id res chain seq x y z
N MET A 1 -3.45 -7.74 -0.32
CA MET A 1 -3.93 -6.34 -0.19
C MET A 1 -3.29 -5.51 -1.29
N MET A 2 -4.00 -4.52 -1.85
CA MET A 2 -3.35 -3.51 -2.70
C MET A 2 -2.88 -2.37 -1.82
N TYR A 3 -1.70 -1.86 -2.12
CA TYR A 3 -1.08 -0.74 -1.43
C TYR A 3 -0.94 0.43 -2.38
N GLU A 4 -1.13 1.62 -1.87
CA GLU A 4 -0.92 2.88 -2.59
C GLU A 4 0.39 3.53 -2.12
N CYS A 5 1.17 3.99 -3.09
CA CYS A 5 2.36 4.81 -2.87
C CYS A 5 1.94 6.23 -2.48
N ALA A 6 2.46 6.76 -1.38
CA ALA A 6 2.13 8.11 -0.91
C ALA A 6 2.71 9.23 -1.81
N GLU A 7 3.74 8.93 -2.60
CA GLU A 7 4.43 9.93 -3.43
C GLU A 7 3.78 10.06 -4.82
N CYS A 8 3.61 8.93 -5.52
CA CYS A 8 3.11 8.92 -6.89
C CYS A 8 1.70 8.32 -7.04
N GLN A 9 1.04 7.96 -5.93
CA GLN A 9 -0.30 7.35 -5.91
C GLN A 9 -0.39 6.05 -6.73
N HIS A 10 0.75 5.43 -7.03
CA HIS A 10 0.78 4.16 -7.74
C HIS A 10 0.31 3.02 -6.84
N MET A 11 -0.54 2.15 -7.40
CA MET A 11 -1.08 0.99 -6.69
C MET A 11 -0.28 -0.28 -7.02
N ALA A 12 0.28 -0.92 -6.00
CA ALA A 12 1.02 -2.17 -6.15
C ALA A 12 0.59 -3.21 -5.11
N ARG A 13 0.76 -4.50 -5.44
CA ARG A 13 0.58 -5.59 -4.48
C ARG A 13 1.93 -5.90 -3.84
N LEU A 14 2.00 -5.86 -2.51
CA LEU A 14 3.20 -6.19 -1.75
C LEU A 14 3.04 -7.60 -1.15
N PRO A 15 3.60 -8.65 -1.76
CA PRO A 15 3.50 -10.01 -1.24
C PRO A 15 4.31 -10.16 0.06
N GLY A 16 3.78 -10.90 1.03
CA GLY A 16 4.41 -11.14 2.33
C GLY A 16 4.35 -9.94 3.29
N CYS A 17 3.55 -8.93 2.97
CA CYS A 17 3.24 -7.84 3.89
C CYS A 17 1.84 -8.07 4.46
N GLU A 18 1.79 -8.49 5.72
CA GLU A 18 0.54 -8.73 6.46
C GLU A 18 0.12 -7.50 7.29
N THR A 19 0.91 -6.42 7.22
CA THR A 19 0.66 -5.16 7.94
C THR A 19 -0.02 -4.13 7.04
N ASN A 20 -0.89 -3.31 7.64
CA ASN A 20 -1.61 -2.24 6.92
C ASN A 20 -0.70 -1.09 6.46
N ARG A 21 0.53 -1.05 7.00
CA ARG A 21 1.54 -0.06 6.65
C ARG A 21 2.90 -0.73 6.51
N THR A 22 3.63 -0.37 5.47
CA THR A 22 5.00 -0.81 5.24
C THR A 22 5.80 0.24 4.50
N THR A 23 7.11 0.27 4.69
CA THR A 23 7.99 1.23 4.02
C THR A 23 8.87 0.46 3.04
N ARG A 24 8.71 0.74 1.75
CA ARG A 24 9.48 0.11 0.67
C ARG A 24 9.66 1.09 -0.49
N GLU A 25 10.68 0.86 -1.29
CA GLU A 25 10.89 1.60 -2.53
C GLU A 25 9.72 1.38 -3.51
N CYS A 26 9.28 2.46 -4.14
CA CYS A 26 8.26 2.41 -5.17
C CYS A 26 8.87 1.98 -6.50
N PRO A 27 8.38 0.90 -7.15
CA PRO A 27 8.91 0.46 -8.44
C PRO A 27 8.61 1.43 -9.60
N VAL A 28 7.80 2.47 -9.35
CA VAL A 28 7.40 3.46 -10.37
C VAL A 28 8.17 4.76 -10.24
N CYS A 29 8.21 5.38 -9.06
CA CYS A 29 8.96 6.62 -8.86
C CYS A 29 10.38 6.40 -8.33
N GLY A 30 10.71 5.22 -7.81
CA GLY A 30 12.01 4.93 -7.20
C GLY A 30 12.19 5.50 -5.80
N ASP A 31 11.21 6.23 -5.26
CA ASP A 31 11.27 6.78 -3.90
C ASP A 31 10.88 5.76 -2.84
N VAL A 32 11.53 5.85 -1.68
CA VAL A 32 11.14 5.10 -0.50
C VAL A 32 9.86 5.71 0.06
N THR A 33 8.74 5.00 -0.10
CA THR A 33 7.42 5.47 0.31
C THR A 33 6.85 4.63 1.44
N ALA A 34 5.98 5.26 2.24
CA ALA A 34 5.14 4.55 3.19
C ALA A 34 3.88 4.06 2.47
N TRP A 35 3.92 2.79 2.06
CA TRP A 35 2.80 2.08 1.48
C TRP A 35 1.68 1.90 2.49
N ARG A 36 0.48 2.30 2.09
CA ARG A 36 -0.76 2.14 2.88
C ARG A 36 -1.73 1.29 2.09
N VAL A 37 -2.54 0.48 2.77
CA VAL A 37 -3.57 -0.32 2.10
C VAL A 37 -4.58 0.64 1.45
N ALA A 38 -4.75 0.51 0.13
CA ALA A 38 -5.63 1.39 -0.64
C ALA A 38 -7.13 1.11 -0.39
N PHE A 39 -7.44 -0.09 0.11
CA PHE A 39 -8.79 -0.57 0.40
C PHE A 39 -8.85 -1.05 1.85
N GLU A 40 -8.82 -0.12 2.81
CA GLU A 40 -9.10 -0.40 4.22
C GLU A 40 -10.55 -0.03 4.56
N ASN A 41 -11.53 -0.38 3.72
CA ASN A 41 -12.97 -0.34 4.03
C ASN A 41 -13.62 -1.37 3.10
N GLU A 42 -14.21 -2.46 3.57
CA GLU A 42 -15.49 -2.42 4.29
C GLU A 42 -15.59 -3.64 5.24
N GLY A 43 -15.23 -3.43 6.50
CA GLY A 43 -15.83 -4.20 7.59
C GLY A 43 -17.23 -3.65 7.85
N VAL A 44 -18.19 -3.93 6.96
CA VAL A 44 -19.60 -3.93 7.36
C VAL A 44 -19.72 -5.05 8.39
N SER A 45 -19.85 -4.64 9.64
CA SER A 45 -20.41 -5.51 10.68
C SER A 45 -21.90 -5.63 10.37
N ASP A 46 -22.33 -6.80 9.91
CA ASP A 46 -23.74 -7.23 9.95
C ASP A 46 -24.09 -7.67 11.38
#